data_AF-A0A2N6CIR5-F1
#
_entry.id   AF-A0A2N6CIR5-F1
#
_cell.length_a   1.000
_cell.length_b   1.000
_cell.length_c   1.000
_cell.angle_alpha   90.00
_cell.angle_beta   90.00
_cell.angle_gamma   90.00
#
_symmetry.space_group_name_H-M   'P 1'
#
loop_
_entity.id
_entity.type
_entity.pdbx_description
1 polymer ?
#
loop_
_entity_poly.entity_id
_entity_poly.type
_entity_poly.pdbx_seq_one_letter_code
_entity_poly.pdbx_strand_id
1 'polypeptide(L)'
;MAGSRPAWRLKGRVTSTGLAAAVLSALGVMSVTTAIADDADDGIRIGDLSMNIYGFVQADFIYDFKRVDPDWNDTLRVSTIPTSGEPYGGDGEFVTSVRQSRFGVSANYPTDNGLVTGLLEFEWFGTGGDAGQTTPRLRHAWGTWKNIGAGQTWSNFMDADVFPNTIDYWGPTGMIFYRNQQLRYTFPMGEDEFAISIEDPSTALTVGRFRDEDSCYLPGSPENNCGSTANEIFQNKNDVPDLTARYRDNTDWGHWQLAGIVRKLG
;
A
#
# COMPACT_ATOMS: atom_id res chain seq x y z
N MET A 1 -15.52 -9.89 -38.84
CA MET A 1 -16.76 -9.26 -38.34
C MET A 1 -16.44 -8.70 -36.96
N ALA A 2 -16.62 -7.39 -36.83
CA ALA A 2 -16.34 -6.61 -35.64
C ALA A 2 -17.44 -6.80 -34.57
N GLY A 3 -17.06 -6.67 -33.31
CA GLY A 3 -17.96 -6.63 -32.14
C GLY A 3 -17.09 -6.64 -30.87
N SER A 4 -16.45 -5.51 -30.54
CA SER A 4 -16.92 -4.51 -29.57
C SER A 4 -16.78 -4.99 -28.11
N ARG A 5 -15.78 -4.40 -27.45
CA ARG A 5 -15.34 -4.47 -26.04
C ARG A 5 -16.49 -4.52 -25.01
N PRO A 6 -16.15 -4.86 -23.76
CA PRO A 6 -16.36 -3.91 -22.67
C PRO A 6 -15.00 -3.45 -22.14
N ALA A 7 -14.68 -2.19 -22.42
CA ALA A 7 -13.78 -1.44 -21.59
C ALA A 7 -14.50 -1.22 -20.25
N TRP A 8 -13.77 -1.32 -19.15
CA TRP A 8 -14.17 -0.83 -17.84
C TRP A 8 -14.76 0.59 -17.97
N ARG A 9 -16.08 0.69 -18.12
CA ARG A 9 -16.83 1.93 -17.98
C ARG A 9 -17.26 1.96 -16.53
N LEU A 10 -16.51 2.70 -15.72
CA LEU A 10 -17.12 3.39 -14.59
C LEU A 10 -18.20 4.30 -15.19
N LYS A 11 -19.45 3.84 -15.22
CA LYS A 11 -20.62 4.70 -15.43
C LYS A 11 -20.88 5.42 -14.11
N GLY A 12 -20.05 6.40 -13.82
CA GLY A 12 -20.31 7.45 -12.86
C GLY A 12 -19.99 8.76 -13.55
N ARG A 13 -21.02 9.56 -13.86
CA ARG A 13 -20.81 10.95 -14.25
C ARG A 13 -20.54 11.71 -12.96
N VAL A 14 -19.29 11.73 -12.50
CA VAL A 14 -18.89 12.54 -11.35
C VAL A 14 -18.58 13.93 -11.91
N THR A 15 -19.54 14.85 -11.76
CA THR A 15 -19.28 16.27 -11.94
C THR A 15 -18.19 16.69 -10.97
N SER A 16 -17.17 17.41 -11.45
CA SER A 16 -16.08 17.95 -10.63
C SER A 16 -16.64 18.68 -9.41
N THR A 17 -16.55 18.03 -8.26
CA THR A 17 -16.97 18.56 -6.97
C THR A 17 -15.90 18.12 -5.97
N GLY A 18 -15.16 19.08 -5.43
CA GLY A 18 -14.35 18.81 -4.25
C GLY A 18 -15.29 18.39 -3.13
N LEU A 19 -15.23 17.14 -2.72
CA LEU A 19 -16.06 16.62 -1.63
C LEU A 19 -15.23 16.67 -0.35
N ALA A 20 -15.71 17.45 0.62
CA ALA A 20 -15.21 17.40 1.98
C ALA A 20 -16.03 16.39 2.77
N ALA A 21 -15.39 15.37 3.32
CA ALA A 21 -16.01 14.38 4.18
C ALA A 21 -15.40 14.47 5.59
N ALA A 22 -16.26 14.51 6.61
CA ALA A 22 -15.86 14.35 7.99
C ALA A 22 -16.40 12.99 8.48
N VAL A 23 -15.51 12.13 8.98
CA VAL A 23 -15.88 10.84 9.55
C VAL A 23 -15.48 10.84 11.02
N LEU A 24 -16.45 10.60 11.90
CA LEU A 24 -16.23 10.44 13.34
C LEU A 24 -16.50 8.98 13.71
N SER A 25 -15.52 8.34 14.34
CA SER A 25 -15.69 7.00 14.91
C SER A 25 -15.97 7.08 16.42
N ALA A 26 -16.69 6.08 16.94
CA ALA A 26 -16.99 5.98 18.37
C ALA A 26 -15.74 5.79 19.28
N LEU A 27 -14.55 5.62 18.67
CA LEU A 27 -13.28 5.38 19.35
C LEU A 27 -12.41 6.64 19.50
N GLY A 28 -12.98 7.84 19.30
CA GLY A 28 -12.25 9.10 19.51
C GLY A 28 -11.38 9.55 18.34
N VAL A 29 -11.61 9.00 17.14
CA VAL A 29 -10.95 9.42 15.90
C VAL A 29 -11.90 10.22 15.03
N MET A 30 -11.49 11.41 14.63
CA MET A 30 -12.14 12.26 13.63
C MET A 30 -11.16 12.54 12.49
N SER A 31 -11.56 12.27 11.25
CA SER A 31 -10.78 12.65 10.06
C SER A 31 -11.59 13.60 9.19
N VAL A 32 -10.92 14.64 8.70
CA VAL A 32 -11.45 15.58 7.72
C VAL A 32 -10.65 15.42 6.43
N THR A 33 -11.31 14.93 5.39
CA THR A 33 -10.68 14.65 4.10
C THR A 33 -11.31 15.51 3.02
N THR A 34 -10.47 16.22 2.27
CA THR A 34 -10.86 16.92 1.04
C THR A 34 -10.28 16.17 -0.14
N ALA A 35 -11.13 15.52 -0.92
CA ALA A 35 -10.72 14.87 -2.14
C ALA A 35 -10.55 15.87 -3.28
N ILE A 36 -9.48 15.71 -4.05
CA ILE A 36 -9.29 16.36 -5.34
C ILE A 36 -9.22 15.27 -6.40
N ALA A 37 -10.10 15.37 -7.39
CA ALA A 37 -10.04 14.56 -8.59
C ALA A 37 -10.32 15.50 -9.74
N ASP A 38 -9.36 15.63 -10.65
CA ASP A 38 -9.63 16.29 -11.92
C ASP A 38 -10.30 15.28 -12.86
N ASP A 39 -11.63 15.28 -12.80
CA ASP A 39 -12.53 14.56 -13.72
C ASP A 39 -12.98 15.52 -14.85
N ALA A 40 -12.15 16.48 -15.23
CA ALA A 40 -12.41 17.25 -16.45
C ALA A 40 -12.48 16.26 -17.62
N ASP A 41 -13.53 16.38 -18.45
CA ASP A 41 -13.86 15.49 -19.58
C ASP A 41 -12.68 15.20 -20.56
N ASP A 42 -11.55 15.88 -20.41
CA ASP A 42 -10.32 15.67 -21.18
C ASP A 42 -9.01 15.41 -20.39
N GLY A 43 -8.96 15.58 -19.05
CA GLY A 43 -7.71 15.50 -18.28
C GLY A 43 -6.56 16.39 -18.84
N ILE A 44 -5.33 16.18 -18.38
CA ILE A 44 -4.14 16.80 -18.99
C ILE A 44 -3.78 15.97 -20.24
N ARG A 45 -3.90 16.56 -21.45
CA ARG A 45 -3.53 15.90 -22.71
C ARG A 45 -2.23 16.46 -23.29
N ILE A 46 -1.30 15.57 -23.65
CA ILE A 46 -0.04 15.89 -24.34
C ILE A 46 0.08 14.97 -25.55
N GLY A 47 -0.36 15.45 -26.73
CA GLY A 47 -0.55 14.57 -27.89
C GLY A 47 -1.58 13.48 -27.56
N ASP A 48 -1.22 12.22 -27.77
CA ASP A 48 -2.08 11.07 -27.45
C ASP A 48 -2.09 10.70 -25.96
N LEU A 49 -1.16 11.22 -25.16
CA LEU A 49 -1.10 10.98 -23.72
C LEU A 49 -2.24 11.73 -23.02
N SER A 50 -3.03 11.02 -22.22
CA SER A 50 -4.01 11.57 -21.29
C SER A 50 -3.58 11.26 -19.86
N MET A 51 -3.61 12.26 -18.98
CA MET A 51 -3.26 12.12 -17.57
C MET A 51 -4.35 12.71 -16.67
N ASN A 52 -4.61 12.03 -15.55
CA ASN A 52 -5.52 12.50 -14.52
C ASN A 52 -4.77 12.62 -13.21
N ILE A 53 -4.87 13.79 -12.58
CA ILE A 53 -4.34 14.04 -11.24
C ILE A 53 -5.47 13.81 -10.24
N TYR A 54 -5.18 13.03 -9.20
CA TYR A 54 -6.13 12.71 -8.15
C TYR A 54 -5.42 12.65 -6.79
N GLY A 55 -6.20 12.61 -5.73
CA GLY A 55 -5.69 12.48 -4.37
C GLY A 55 -6.63 13.11 -3.36
N PHE A 56 -6.10 13.33 -2.16
CA PHE A 56 -6.82 14.02 -1.11
C PHE A 56 -5.85 14.59 -0.09
N VAL A 57 -6.26 15.69 0.52
CA VAL A 57 -5.63 16.20 1.75
C VAL A 57 -6.47 15.72 2.92
N GLN A 58 -5.82 15.15 3.93
CA GLN A 58 -6.49 14.63 5.12
C GLN A 58 -5.82 15.18 6.37
N ALA A 59 -6.66 15.58 7.32
CA ALA A 59 -6.26 15.91 8.69
C ALA A 59 -6.99 14.98 9.65
N ASP A 60 -6.23 14.29 10.49
CA ASP A 60 -6.70 13.36 11.51
C ASP A 60 -6.55 14.01 12.89
N PHE A 61 -7.60 13.89 13.70
CA PHE A 61 -7.63 14.27 15.10
C PHE A 61 -8.02 13.03 15.91
N ILE A 62 -7.10 12.57 16.74
CA ILE A 62 -7.20 11.29 17.44
C ILE A 62 -7.05 11.55 18.93
N TYR A 63 -7.91 10.93 19.73
CA TYR A 63 -7.69 10.81 21.17
C TYR A 63 -7.38 9.35 21.50
N ASP A 64 -6.12 9.07 21.83
CA ASP A 64 -5.67 7.76 22.26
C ASP A 64 -5.83 7.62 23.77
N PHE A 65 -6.73 6.73 24.20
CA PHE A 65 -6.95 6.44 25.61
C PHE A 65 -5.81 5.64 26.23
N LYS A 66 -5.09 4.84 25.43
CA LYS A 66 -4.06 3.91 25.90
C LYS A 66 -2.86 3.98 24.97
N ARG A 67 -1.89 4.79 25.38
CA ARG A 67 -0.79 5.20 24.51
C ARG A 67 -0.05 4.00 23.91
N VAL A 68 0.01 4.02 22.59
CA VAL A 68 0.89 3.15 21.81
C VAL A 68 2.23 3.82 21.54
N ASP A 69 3.12 3.13 20.83
CA ASP A 69 4.39 3.71 20.38
C ASP A 69 4.17 5.04 19.64
N PRO A 70 4.83 6.14 20.05
CA PRO A 70 4.69 7.46 19.45
C PRO A 70 4.98 7.52 17.94
N ASP A 71 5.77 6.59 17.39
CA ASP A 71 6.02 6.53 15.95
C ASP A 71 4.80 6.06 15.14
N TRP A 72 3.79 5.53 15.82
CA TRP A 72 2.60 4.92 15.24
C TRP A 72 1.30 5.39 15.90
N ASN A 73 1.32 6.40 16.75
CA ASN A 73 0.16 6.85 17.55
C ASN A 73 -0.97 7.50 16.73
N ASP A 74 -0.77 7.72 15.43
CA ASP A 74 -1.79 8.17 14.49
C ASP A 74 -2.46 7.02 13.72
N THR A 75 -2.19 5.76 14.11
CA THR A 75 -2.85 4.57 13.56
C THR A 75 -2.81 3.38 14.54
N LEU A 76 -3.69 2.39 14.36
CA LEU A 76 -3.71 1.20 15.19
C LEU A 76 -2.78 0.10 14.65
N ARG A 77 -1.50 0.17 15.01
CA ARG A 77 -0.55 -0.92 14.77
C ARG A 77 -0.49 -1.86 15.98
N VAL A 78 -1.18 -3.00 15.94
CA VAL A 78 -1.29 -3.91 17.09
C VAL A 78 0.05 -4.33 17.72
N SER A 79 1.12 -4.45 16.92
CA SER A 79 2.45 -4.81 17.43
C SER A 79 3.14 -3.70 18.24
N THR A 80 2.59 -2.49 18.32
CA THR A 80 3.13 -1.36 19.09
C THR A 80 2.41 -1.13 20.41
N ILE A 81 1.42 -1.96 20.73
CA ILE A 81 0.71 -1.91 22.01
C ILE A 81 1.66 -2.37 23.12
N PRO A 82 1.90 -1.55 24.16
CA PRO A 82 2.70 -1.95 25.31
C PRO A 82 2.13 -3.20 26.00
N THR A 83 2.98 -4.18 26.28
CA THR A 83 2.58 -5.39 27.02
C THR A 83 2.93 -5.32 28.51
N SER A 84 3.76 -4.36 28.93
CA SER A 84 4.16 -4.17 30.33
C SER A 84 4.46 -2.71 30.64
N GLY A 85 3.89 -2.20 31.74
CA GLY A 85 4.11 -0.84 32.19
C GLY A 85 3.62 0.23 31.20
N GLU A 86 4.18 1.43 31.34
CA GLU A 86 3.85 2.62 30.54
C GLU A 86 5.12 3.17 29.88
N PRO A 87 5.75 2.43 28.94
CA PRO A 87 7.05 2.79 28.37
C PRO A 87 7.02 4.12 27.60
N TYR A 88 5.84 4.55 27.17
CA TYR A 88 5.62 5.77 26.39
C TYR A 88 5.00 6.90 27.23
N GLY A 89 4.94 6.73 28.57
CA GLY A 89 4.24 7.63 29.49
C GLY A 89 2.80 7.19 29.77
N GLY A 90 2.12 7.91 30.67
CA GLY A 90 0.78 7.57 31.11
C GLY A 90 -0.30 7.67 30.02
N ASP A 91 -1.43 7.02 30.27
CA ASP A 91 -2.61 6.97 29.40
C ASP A 91 -3.18 8.36 29.05
N GLY A 92 -3.76 8.47 27.85
CA GLY A 92 -4.36 9.70 27.32
C GLY A 92 -3.41 10.55 26.49
N GLU A 93 -3.68 10.64 25.18
CA GLU A 93 -2.92 11.46 24.25
C GLU A 93 -3.84 12.05 23.18
N PHE A 94 -3.63 13.33 22.86
CA PHE A 94 -4.26 13.96 21.70
C PHE A 94 -3.24 14.03 20.56
N VAL A 95 -3.58 13.42 19.44
CA VAL A 95 -2.72 13.30 18.26
C VAL A 95 -3.38 14.02 17.09
N THR A 96 -2.55 14.74 16.33
CA THR A 96 -2.95 15.33 15.04
C THR A 96 -2.02 14.83 13.96
N SER A 97 -2.57 14.37 12.84
CA SER A 97 -1.77 13.87 11.71
C SER A 97 -2.29 14.37 10.38
N VAL A 98 -1.40 14.49 9.41
CA VAL A 98 -1.73 14.73 7.99
C VAL A 98 -1.14 13.65 7.08
N ARG A 99 -0.53 12.62 7.69
CA ARG A 99 0.30 11.61 7.02
C ARG A 99 -0.49 10.75 6.03
N GLN A 100 -1.80 10.62 6.23
CA GLN A 100 -2.68 9.89 5.31
C GLN A 100 -2.95 10.63 3.99
N SER A 101 -2.61 11.92 3.88
CA SER A 101 -2.76 12.69 2.64
C SER A 101 -2.12 11.96 1.46
N ARG A 102 -2.76 12.04 0.29
CA ARG A 102 -2.42 11.25 -0.89
C ARG A 102 -2.40 12.10 -2.14
N PHE A 103 -1.46 11.78 -3.01
CA PHE A 103 -1.33 12.38 -4.32
C PHE A 103 -1.06 11.29 -5.35
N GLY A 104 -1.76 11.33 -6.48
CA GLY A 104 -1.60 10.37 -7.55
C GLY A 104 -1.80 10.95 -8.93
N VAL A 105 -1.15 10.33 -9.90
CA VAL A 105 -1.29 10.60 -11.32
C VAL A 105 -1.54 9.27 -12.02
N SER A 106 -2.63 9.19 -12.78
CA SER A 106 -2.87 8.10 -13.72
C SER A 106 -2.66 8.59 -15.14
N ALA A 107 -2.19 7.72 -16.02
CA ALA A 107 -1.88 8.05 -17.40
C ALA A 107 -2.38 6.96 -18.35
N ASN A 108 -2.83 7.38 -19.53
CA ASN A 108 -3.31 6.54 -20.62
C ASN A 108 -2.64 7.00 -21.91
N TYR A 109 -1.95 6.10 -22.60
CA TYR A 109 -1.29 6.36 -23.87
C TYR A 109 -1.71 5.29 -24.90
N PRO A 110 -2.60 5.61 -25.86
CA PRO A 110 -2.98 4.68 -26.90
C PRO A 110 -1.82 4.47 -27.87
N THR A 111 -1.57 3.22 -28.23
CA THR A 111 -0.61 2.84 -29.28
C THR A 111 -1.31 1.99 -30.33
N ASP A 112 -0.71 1.84 -31.50
CA ASP A 112 -1.18 0.91 -32.55
C ASP A 112 -1.35 -0.53 -32.04
N ASN A 113 -0.57 -0.90 -31.02
CA ASN A 113 -0.55 -2.23 -30.43
C ASN A 113 -1.30 -2.30 -29.09
N GLY A 114 -2.18 -1.34 -28.79
CA GLY A 114 -3.03 -1.36 -27.59
C GLY A 114 -2.73 -0.20 -26.62
N LEU A 115 -3.52 -0.13 -25.56
CA LEU A 115 -3.40 0.93 -24.55
C LEU A 115 -2.24 0.62 -23.60
N VAL A 116 -1.39 1.61 -23.38
CA VAL A 116 -0.42 1.63 -22.27
C VAL A 116 -1.03 2.47 -21.15
N THR A 117 -1.05 1.95 -19.93
CA THR A 117 -1.47 2.72 -18.75
C THR A 117 -0.32 2.90 -17.78
N GLY A 118 -0.35 3.99 -17.02
CA GLY A 118 0.60 4.29 -15.95
C GLY A 118 -0.12 4.77 -14.70
N LEU A 119 0.43 4.44 -13.54
CA LEU A 119 -0.05 4.87 -12.22
C LEU A 119 1.15 5.22 -11.35
N LEU A 120 1.20 6.46 -10.90
CA LEU A 120 2.16 6.94 -9.91
C LEU A 120 1.39 7.50 -8.71
N GLU A 121 1.59 6.95 -7.52
CA GLU A 121 0.88 7.37 -6.31
C GLU A 121 1.81 7.45 -5.10
N PHE A 122 1.67 8.52 -4.33
CA PHE A 122 2.41 8.80 -3.10
C PHE A 122 1.45 9.13 -1.95
N GLU A 123 1.92 8.87 -0.73
CA GLU A 123 1.31 9.38 0.51
C GLU A 123 2.40 9.93 1.44
N TRP A 124 2.02 10.56 2.55
CA TRP A 124 2.96 11.15 3.51
C TRP A 124 3.15 10.31 4.78
N PHE A 125 2.88 9.01 4.69
CA PHE A 125 2.94 8.08 5.81
C PHE A 125 4.29 7.36 5.88
N GLY A 126 5.24 7.95 6.61
CA GLY A 126 6.57 7.39 6.82
C GLY A 126 6.54 6.03 7.54
N THR A 127 7.37 5.10 7.09
CA THR A 127 7.49 3.74 7.67
C THR A 127 8.95 3.28 7.63
N GLY A 128 9.30 2.23 8.39
CA GLY A 128 10.68 1.76 8.43
C GLY A 128 11.57 2.78 9.15
N GLY A 129 12.63 3.27 8.49
CA GLY A 129 13.52 4.30 9.05
C GLY A 129 12.84 5.65 9.29
N ASP A 130 11.72 5.93 8.63
CA ASP A 130 10.97 7.18 8.75
C ASP A 130 9.67 7.01 9.57
N ALA A 131 9.58 5.99 10.43
CA ALA A 131 8.41 5.82 11.31
C ALA A 131 8.19 7.10 12.16
N GLY A 132 6.93 7.44 12.42
CA GLY A 132 6.55 8.70 13.07
C GLY A 132 6.71 9.97 12.22
N GLN A 133 7.35 9.91 11.06
CA GLN A 133 7.63 11.09 10.23
C GLN A 133 6.60 11.31 9.12
N THR A 134 6.40 12.58 8.77
CA THR A 134 5.60 13.01 7.61
C THR A 134 6.49 13.02 6.36
N THR A 135 6.84 11.85 5.84
CA THR A 135 7.72 11.69 4.67
C THR A 135 6.97 11.12 3.46
N PRO A 136 7.24 11.63 2.24
CA PRO A 136 6.66 11.07 1.02
C PRO A 136 7.07 9.60 0.84
N ARG A 137 6.07 8.73 0.68
CA ARG A 137 6.23 7.30 0.46
C ARG A 137 5.54 6.88 -0.84
N LEU A 138 6.27 6.16 -1.68
CA LEU A 138 5.73 5.59 -2.90
C LEU A 138 4.74 4.46 -2.58
N ARG A 139 3.51 4.59 -3.08
CA ARG A 139 2.48 3.55 -3.01
C ARG A 139 2.47 2.73 -4.29
N HIS A 140 2.23 3.39 -5.42
CA HIS A 140 2.15 2.76 -6.73
C HIS A 140 3.13 3.41 -7.71
N ALA A 141 3.85 2.58 -8.45
CA ALA A 141 4.61 2.95 -9.64
C ALA A 141 4.42 1.80 -10.63
N TRP A 142 3.27 1.80 -11.32
CA TRP A 142 2.77 0.65 -12.05
C TRP A 142 2.44 1.02 -13.49
N GLY A 143 2.87 0.19 -14.44
CA GLY A 143 2.50 0.33 -15.83
C GLY A 143 1.85 -0.94 -16.36
N THR A 144 0.91 -0.81 -17.29
CA THR A 144 0.34 -1.97 -18.00
C THR A 144 0.36 -1.78 -19.50
N TRP A 145 0.48 -2.90 -20.20
CA TRP A 145 0.30 -2.98 -21.64
C TRP A 145 -0.32 -4.34 -22.00
N LYS A 146 -1.53 -4.29 -22.56
CA LYS A 146 -2.38 -5.48 -22.78
C LYS A 146 -2.57 -6.26 -21.47
N ASN A 147 -2.00 -7.46 -21.40
CA ASN A 147 -2.16 -8.41 -20.31
C ASN A 147 -0.94 -8.42 -19.37
N ILE A 148 0.06 -7.59 -19.65
CA ILE A 148 1.29 -7.51 -18.87
C ILE A 148 1.25 -6.24 -18.03
N GLY A 149 1.63 -6.34 -16.77
CA GLY A 149 1.90 -5.20 -15.92
C GLY A 149 3.22 -5.34 -15.19
N ALA A 150 3.91 -4.21 -14.97
CA ALA A 150 5.21 -4.19 -14.31
C ALA A 150 5.36 -2.96 -13.41
N GLY A 151 6.12 -3.12 -12.32
CA GLY A 151 6.41 -2.07 -11.35
C GLY A 151 5.87 -2.40 -9.95
N GLN A 152 5.68 -1.38 -9.11
CA GLN A 152 5.18 -1.55 -7.74
C GLN A 152 3.66 -1.38 -7.68
N THR A 153 2.95 -2.44 -7.26
CA THR A 153 1.52 -2.40 -6.96
C THR A 153 1.14 -3.45 -5.92
N TRP A 154 -0.14 -3.58 -5.58
CA TRP A 154 -0.64 -4.65 -4.71
C TRP A 154 -0.14 -6.01 -5.16
N SER A 155 0.40 -6.81 -4.24
CA SER A 155 0.84 -8.19 -4.53
C SER A 155 -0.29 -8.96 -5.23
N ASN A 156 0.05 -9.85 -6.16
CA ASN A 156 -0.93 -10.72 -6.79
C ASN A 156 -1.48 -11.77 -5.79
N PHE A 157 -0.88 -11.91 -4.62
CA PHE A 157 -1.46 -12.71 -3.53
C PHE A 157 -2.62 -11.99 -2.80
N MET A 158 -2.73 -10.67 -2.95
CA MET A 158 -3.68 -9.82 -2.24
C MET A 158 -5.00 -9.69 -3.00
N ASP A 159 -6.09 -9.46 -2.27
CA ASP A 159 -7.35 -8.93 -2.78
C ASP A 159 -7.59 -7.55 -2.15
N ALA A 160 -7.51 -6.49 -2.95
CA ALA A 160 -7.72 -5.12 -2.46
C ALA A 160 -9.20 -4.76 -2.32
N ASP A 161 -10.10 -5.46 -3.02
CA ASP A 161 -11.51 -5.08 -3.09
C ASP A 161 -12.30 -5.54 -1.85
N VAL A 162 -11.75 -6.48 -1.09
CA VAL A 162 -12.32 -6.93 0.21
C VAL A 162 -11.89 -6.04 1.38
N PHE A 163 -11.04 -5.04 1.15
CA PHE A 163 -10.60 -4.15 2.21
C PHE A 163 -11.78 -3.30 2.71
N PRO A 164 -12.13 -3.34 4.01
CA PRO A 164 -13.27 -2.60 4.51
C PRO A 164 -13.00 -1.10 4.45
N ASN A 165 -14.07 -0.33 4.32
CA ASN A 165 -13.97 1.12 4.45
C ASN A 165 -13.74 1.45 5.93
N THR A 166 -12.49 1.78 6.27
CA THR A 166 -12.05 2.14 7.62
C THR A 166 -11.36 3.49 7.58
N ILE A 167 -11.47 4.22 8.70
CA ILE A 167 -10.76 5.49 8.92
C ILE A 167 -9.34 5.26 9.46
N ASP A 168 -9.10 4.12 10.10
CA ASP A 168 -7.78 3.73 10.57
C ASP A 168 -6.87 3.37 9.38
N TYR A 169 -5.68 3.96 9.36
CA TYR A 169 -4.73 3.83 8.27
C TYR A 169 -4.15 2.40 8.12
N TRP A 170 -3.83 1.75 9.24
CA TRP A 170 -3.19 0.43 9.25
C TRP A 170 -4.16 -0.66 8.79
N GLY A 171 -5.43 -0.50 9.14
CA GLY A 171 -6.52 -1.38 8.79
C GLY A 171 -6.58 -2.66 9.62
N PRO A 172 -7.53 -3.54 9.30
CA PRO A 172 -7.76 -4.77 10.05
C PRO A 172 -6.53 -5.69 10.09
N THR A 173 -6.16 -6.11 11.29
CA THR A 173 -5.08 -7.08 11.49
C THR A 173 -5.48 -8.43 10.92
N GLY A 174 -4.55 -9.11 10.23
CA GLY A 174 -4.77 -10.44 9.66
C GLY A 174 -5.22 -10.46 8.20
N MET A 175 -5.45 -9.30 7.58
CA MET A 175 -5.57 -9.21 6.13
C MET A 175 -4.20 -9.10 5.46
N ILE A 176 -4.10 -9.62 4.24
CA ILE A 176 -2.91 -9.44 3.41
C ILE A 176 -2.95 -8.02 2.85
N PHE A 177 -2.02 -7.18 3.30
CA PHE A 177 -1.92 -5.80 2.84
C PHE A 177 -0.48 -5.49 2.45
N TYR A 178 -0.15 -5.74 1.19
CA TYR A 178 1.23 -5.70 0.72
C TYR A 178 1.32 -5.17 -0.70
N ARG A 179 2.19 -4.18 -0.90
CA ARG A 179 2.57 -3.66 -2.22
C ARG A 179 3.99 -4.07 -2.49
N ASN A 180 4.24 -4.54 -3.70
CA ASN A 180 5.52 -5.12 -4.06
C ASN A 180 5.89 -4.80 -5.51
N GLN A 181 7.18 -4.69 -5.81
CA GLN A 181 7.62 -4.69 -7.20
C GLN A 181 7.34 -6.06 -7.81
N GLN A 182 6.75 -6.08 -9.00
CA GLN A 182 6.40 -7.31 -9.66
C GLN A 182 6.32 -7.16 -11.18
N LEU A 183 6.39 -8.29 -11.88
CA LEU A 183 5.93 -8.47 -13.25
C LEU A 183 4.76 -9.43 -13.22
N ARG A 184 3.61 -9.00 -13.72
CA ARG A 184 2.34 -9.75 -13.74
C ARG A 184 1.90 -10.03 -15.16
N TYR A 185 1.46 -11.25 -15.41
CA TYR A 185 0.67 -11.60 -16.59
C TYR A 185 -0.74 -12.02 -16.16
N THR A 186 -1.74 -11.34 -16.71
CA THR A 186 -3.16 -11.62 -16.48
C THR A 186 -3.78 -12.31 -17.69
N PHE A 187 -4.26 -13.53 -17.50
CA PHE A 187 -5.03 -14.28 -18.48
C PHE A 187 -6.50 -13.84 -18.41
N PRO A 188 -7.04 -13.25 -19.50
CA PRO A 188 -8.45 -12.86 -19.53
C PRO A 188 -9.34 -14.11 -19.58
N MET A 189 -10.30 -14.22 -18.68
CA MET A 189 -11.23 -15.34 -18.58
C MET A 189 -12.70 -14.85 -18.61
N GLY A 190 -12.98 -13.88 -19.48
CA GLY A 190 -14.31 -13.24 -19.55
C GLY A 190 -14.47 -12.23 -18.42
N GLU A 191 -15.38 -12.51 -17.48
CA GLU A 191 -15.55 -11.72 -16.25
C GLU A 191 -14.54 -12.14 -15.17
N ASP A 192 -13.99 -13.35 -15.27
CA ASP A 192 -13.00 -13.89 -14.33
C ASP A 192 -11.57 -13.50 -14.71
N GLU A 193 -10.67 -13.67 -13.75
CA GLU A 193 -9.25 -13.40 -13.93
C GLU A 193 -8.38 -14.52 -13.36
N PHE A 194 -7.44 -15.00 -14.17
CA PHE A 194 -6.29 -15.76 -13.68
C PHE A 194 -5.02 -14.96 -13.91
N ALA A 195 -4.17 -14.81 -12.90
CA ALA A 195 -2.94 -14.03 -13.01
C ALA A 195 -1.77 -14.73 -12.35
N ILE A 196 -0.59 -14.62 -12.96
CA ILE A 196 0.68 -15.09 -12.43
C ILE A 196 1.61 -13.89 -12.31
N SER A 197 2.33 -13.76 -11.20
CA SER A 197 3.39 -12.77 -11.05
C SER A 197 4.69 -13.38 -10.57
N ILE A 198 5.79 -12.77 -11.00
CA ILE A 198 7.05 -12.82 -10.27
C ILE A 198 7.17 -11.53 -9.45
N GLU A 199 7.44 -11.64 -8.16
CA GLU A 199 7.48 -10.49 -7.25
C GLU A 199 8.84 -10.38 -6.54
N ASP A 200 9.22 -9.16 -6.17
CA ASP A 200 10.45 -8.89 -5.42
C ASP A 200 10.42 -9.66 -4.09
N PRO A 201 11.39 -10.55 -3.85
CA PRO A 201 11.31 -11.42 -2.69
C PRO A 201 11.73 -10.62 -1.44
N SER A 202 10.78 -10.42 -0.53
CA SER A 202 11.03 -9.74 0.74
C SER A 202 10.73 -10.63 1.92
N THR A 203 11.79 -11.14 2.55
CA THR A 203 11.72 -11.78 3.86
C THR A 203 11.88 -10.70 4.93
N ALA A 204 10.82 -10.47 5.71
CA ALA A 204 10.88 -9.57 6.86
C ALA A 204 11.71 -10.23 7.97
N LEU A 205 13.03 -10.03 7.92
CA LEU A 205 13.92 -10.33 9.02
C LEU A 205 14.10 -9.04 9.83
N THR A 206 13.71 -9.06 11.10
CA THR A 206 13.96 -7.94 12.02
C THR A 206 14.59 -8.47 13.29
N VAL A 207 15.68 -7.84 13.69
CA VAL A 207 16.31 -8.05 15.01
C VAL A 207 15.60 -7.24 16.12
N GLY A 208 14.48 -6.59 15.78
CA GLY A 208 13.61 -5.89 16.72
C GLY A 208 14.35 -4.77 17.45
N ARG A 209 14.19 -4.72 18.78
CA ARG A 209 14.82 -3.71 19.65
C ARG A 209 16.35 -3.67 19.58
N PHE A 210 16.98 -4.72 19.06
CA PHE A 210 18.43 -4.82 18.97
C PHE A 210 18.98 -4.27 17.66
N ARG A 211 18.14 -3.71 16.77
CA ARG A 211 18.54 -3.23 15.44
C ARG A 211 19.79 -2.36 15.45
N ASP A 212 19.85 -1.43 16.38
CA ASP A 212 20.91 -0.43 16.48
C ASP A 212 21.97 -0.81 17.53
N GLU A 213 21.88 -2.02 18.11
CA GLU A 213 22.89 -2.53 19.04
C GLU A 213 24.16 -2.89 18.30
N ASP A 214 25.28 -2.45 18.87
CA ASP A 214 26.60 -2.75 18.37
C ASP A 214 26.88 -4.25 18.50
N SER A 215 27.44 -4.82 17.45
CA SER A 215 27.85 -6.22 17.35
C SER A 215 28.73 -6.73 18.50
N CYS A 216 29.48 -5.85 19.17
CA CYS A 216 30.26 -6.20 20.35
C CYS A 216 29.42 -6.53 21.60
N TYR A 217 28.14 -6.11 21.63
CA TYR A 217 27.20 -6.45 22.69
C TYR A 217 26.21 -7.55 22.27
N LEU A 218 26.31 -8.06 21.03
CA LEU A 218 25.46 -9.14 20.56
C LEU A 218 25.99 -10.51 20.99
N PRO A 219 25.21 -11.30 21.75
CA PRO A 219 25.61 -12.64 22.14
C PRO A 219 25.72 -13.55 20.91
N GLY A 220 26.93 -14.07 20.64
CA GLY A 220 27.20 -14.93 19.49
C GLY A 220 27.40 -14.18 18.17
N SER A 221 27.81 -12.91 18.22
CA SER A 221 28.17 -12.14 17.01
C SER A 221 29.13 -12.94 16.11
N PRO A 222 28.80 -13.12 14.83
CA PRO A 222 29.69 -13.76 13.86
C PRO A 222 30.89 -12.88 13.50
N GLU A 223 30.87 -11.60 13.86
CA GLU A 223 31.95 -10.65 13.63
C GLU A 223 32.66 -10.24 14.93
N ASN A 224 33.99 -10.18 14.89
CA ASN A 224 34.85 -9.78 16.00
C ASN A 224 35.19 -8.27 16.00
N ASN A 225 34.43 -7.45 15.28
CA ASN A 225 34.66 -6.01 15.17
C ASN A 225 33.45 -5.25 15.73
N CYS A 226 33.67 -4.11 16.38
CA CYS A 226 32.60 -3.24 16.92
C CYS A 226 32.20 -2.17 15.90
N GLY A 227 32.21 -2.52 14.60
CA GLY A 227 31.94 -1.57 13.52
C GLY A 227 30.53 -1.68 12.96
N SER A 228 29.84 -2.78 13.28
CA SER A 228 28.55 -3.12 12.71
C SER A 228 27.44 -3.24 13.74
N THR A 229 26.21 -2.97 13.30
CA THR A 229 24.99 -3.14 14.12
C THR A 229 24.37 -4.53 13.90
N ALA A 230 23.48 -4.95 14.81
CA ALA A 230 22.75 -6.21 14.65
C ALA A 230 21.96 -6.27 13.34
N ASN A 231 21.42 -5.13 12.90
CA ASN A 231 20.73 -5.06 11.63
C ASN A 231 21.66 -5.40 10.47
N GLU A 232 22.87 -4.87 10.45
CA GLU A 232 23.85 -5.07 9.37
C GLU A 232 24.36 -6.51 9.30
N ILE A 233 24.46 -7.19 10.44
CA ILE A 233 24.92 -8.58 10.52
C ILE A 233 23.81 -9.57 10.12
N PHE A 234 22.59 -9.35 10.63
CA PHE A 234 21.46 -10.25 10.38
C PHE A 234 20.63 -9.71 9.21
N GLN A 235 21.08 -10.02 8.00
CA GLN A 235 20.41 -9.68 6.75
C GLN A 235 19.63 -10.86 6.20
N ASN A 236 18.51 -10.58 5.54
CA ASN A 236 17.76 -11.58 4.80
C ASN A 236 18.50 -11.98 3.51
N LYS A 237 18.35 -13.24 3.07
CA LYS A 237 18.94 -13.71 1.82
C LYS A 237 17.86 -14.26 0.89
N ASN A 238 17.51 -13.47 -0.11
CA ASN A 238 16.55 -13.87 -1.14
C ASN A 238 17.27 -13.99 -2.49
N ASP A 239 17.42 -15.21 -3.01
CA ASP A 239 18.19 -15.48 -4.24
C ASP A 239 17.33 -15.82 -5.47
N VAL A 240 16.01 -15.92 -5.29
CA VAL A 240 15.03 -16.09 -6.38
C VAL A 240 13.79 -15.24 -6.09
N PRO A 241 13.10 -14.72 -7.12
CA PRO A 241 11.86 -13.98 -6.92
C PRO A 241 10.75 -14.90 -6.40
N ASP A 242 9.75 -14.28 -5.77
CA ASP A 242 8.54 -15.00 -5.39
C ASP A 242 7.67 -15.28 -6.60
N LEU A 243 7.08 -16.47 -6.66
CA LEU A 243 6.08 -16.80 -7.66
C LEU A 243 4.70 -16.78 -7.01
N THR A 244 3.80 -15.95 -7.54
CA THR A 244 2.41 -15.88 -7.07
C THR A 244 1.45 -16.24 -8.20
N ALA A 245 0.37 -16.92 -7.85
CA ALA A 245 -0.74 -17.22 -8.75
C ALA A 245 -2.06 -16.88 -8.07
N ARG A 246 -3.01 -16.36 -8.85
CA ARG A 246 -4.31 -15.87 -8.38
C ARG A 246 -5.39 -16.25 -9.36
N TYR A 247 -6.48 -16.82 -8.87
CA TYR A 247 -7.73 -16.98 -9.59
C TYR A 247 -8.83 -16.21 -8.86
N ARG A 248 -9.58 -15.39 -9.61
CA ARG A 248 -10.72 -14.62 -9.11
C ARG A 248 -11.94 -14.94 -9.97
N ASP A 249 -13.01 -15.32 -9.30
CA ASP A 249 -14.32 -15.60 -9.88
C ASP A 249 -15.25 -14.44 -9.52
N ASN A 250 -15.77 -13.77 -10.54
CA ASN A 250 -16.63 -12.60 -10.37
C ASN A 250 -18.09 -12.98 -10.59
N THR A 251 -18.94 -12.60 -9.64
CA THR A 251 -20.39 -12.80 -9.68
C THR A 251 -21.10 -11.44 -9.75
N ASP A 252 -22.41 -11.46 -9.93
CA ASP A 252 -23.27 -10.28 -10.00
C ASP A 252 -23.37 -9.50 -8.68
N TRP A 253 -23.11 -10.14 -7.53
CA TRP A 253 -23.22 -9.54 -6.20
C TRP A 253 -21.89 -9.40 -5.45
N GLY A 254 -20.78 -9.91 -6.01
CA GLY A 254 -19.47 -9.90 -5.35
C GLY A 254 -18.48 -10.83 -6.05
N HIS A 255 -17.43 -11.23 -5.35
CA HIS A 255 -16.42 -12.14 -5.89
C HIS A 255 -15.79 -12.99 -4.79
N TRP A 256 -15.11 -14.06 -5.21
CA TRP A 256 -14.18 -14.78 -4.34
C TRP A 256 -12.83 -14.95 -5.06
N GLN A 257 -11.78 -15.10 -4.27
CA GLN A 257 -10.42 -15.19 -4.77
C GLN A 257 -9.66 -16.32 -4.08
N LEU A 258 -8.95 -17.11 -4.87
CA LEU A 258 -7.96 -18.07 -4.40
C LEU A 258 -6.58 -17.64 -4.90
N ALA A 259 -5.62 -17.54 -3.99
CA ALA A 259 -4.25 -17.19 -4.33
C ALA A 259 -3.25 -18.13 -3.66
N GLY A 260 -2.10 -18.30 -4.30
CA GLY A 260 -0.97 -19.09 -3.81
C GLY A 260 0.35 -18.36 -4.04
N ILE A 261 1.29 -18.55 -3.13
CA ILE A 261 2.66 -18.02 -3.21
C ILE A 261 3.66 -19.16 -2.99
N VAL A 262 4.69 -19.20 -3.83
CA VAL A 262 5.87 -20.06 -3.69
C VAL A 262 7.08 -19.15 -3.52
N ARG A 263 7.73 -19.27 -2.37
CA ARG A 263 8.90 -18.49 -1.99
C ARG A 263 10.01 -19.42 -1.50
N LYS A 264 11.26 -19.06 -1.80
CA LYS A 264 12.42 -19.64 -1.14
C LYS A 264 12.84 -18.75 0.03
N LEU A 265 12.89 -19.32 1.22
CA LEU A 265 13.34 -18.62 2.44
C LEU A 265 14.83 -18.88 2.63
N GLY A 266 15.59 -17.82 2.95
CA GLY A 266 17.04 -17.86 3.13
C GLY A 266 17.56 -16.77 4.06
#